data_AF-A0ABD4BCA3-F1
#
_entry.id   AF-A0ABD4BCA3-F1
#
_cell.length_a   1.000
_cell.length_b   1.000
_cell.length_c   1.000
_cell.angle_alpha   90.00
_cell.angle_beta   90.00
_cell.angle_gamma   90.00
#
_symmetry.space_group_name_H-M   'P 1'
#
loop_
_entity.id
_entity.type
_entity.pdbx_description
1 polymer ?
#
loop_
_entity_poly.entity_id
_entity_poly.type
_entity_poly.pdbx_seq_one_letter_code
_entity_poly.pdbx_strand_id
1 'polypeptide(L)'
;MDIVLSLEVLAAGNEYASLAEQLNARGFNRWVEEGKTASWRWRRKVNDHIEVVVELLRDAGDEAPGRLINVDGERVSALTIKHARIVHDWYQEREIAARLLDGDGLSVDIVRYADVPAFVILKALALDQRQERKDAADLIHVCCR
;
A
#
# COMPACT_ATOMS: atom_id res chain seq x y z
N MET A 1 -8.29 1.41 10.37
CA MET A 1 -8.04 0.08 9.79
C MET A 1 -7.09 0.29 8.64
N ASP A 2 -5.90 -0.32 8.70
CA ASP A 2 -4.94 -0.28 7.61
C ASP A 2 -5.25 -1.46 6.67
N ILE A 3 -5.41 -1.19 5.37
CA ILE A 3 -5.62 -2.23 4.36
C ILE A 3 -4.31 -2.34 3.56
N VAL A 4 -3.65 -3.49 3.63
CA VAL A 4 -2.45 -3.78 2.83
C VAL A 4 -2.89 -4.59 1.62
N LEU A 5 -2.79 -3.98 0.45
CA LEU A 5 -3.12 -4.61 -0.82
C LEU A 5 -1.82 -4.94 -1.55
N SER A 6 -1.68 -6.20 -1.96
CA SER A 6 -0.75 -6.51 -3.03
C SER A 6 -1.44 -6.12 -4.33
N LEU A 7 -1.19 -4.88 -4.76
CA LEU A 7 -1.57 -4.42 -6.09
C LEU A 7 -0.55 -4.99 -7.06
N GLU A 8 -0.88 -6.12 -7.69
CA GLU A 8 -0.44 -6.30 -9.07
C GLU A 8 -1.05 -5.11 -9.81
N VAL A 9 -0.23 -4.12 -10.17
CA VAL A 9 -0.68 -3.00 -11.00
C VAL A 9 -1.03 -3.64 -12.33
N LEU A 10 -2.29 -4.08 -12.44
CA LEU A 10 -2.86 -4.70 -13.60
C LEU A 10 -2.66 -3.71 -14.74
N ALA A 11 -1.68 -4.01 -15.59
CA ALA A 11 -1.43 -3.35 -16.86
C ALA A 11 -2.55 -3.70 -17.86
N ALA A 12 -3.81 -3.61 -17.45
CA ALA A 12 -4.93 -3.69 -18.34
C ALA A 12 -5.17 -2.29 -18.94
N GLY A 13 -4.44 -2.00 -20.02
CA GLY A 13 -4.86 -0.98 -20.99
C GLY A 13 -3.90 0.16 -21.32
N ASN A 14 -2.71 0.26 -20.71
CA ASN A 14 -1.70 1.21 -21.18
C ASN A 14 -0.28 0.73 -20.88
N GLU A 15 0.27 -0.12 -21.76
CA GLU A 15 1.64 -0.65 -21.68
C GLU A 15 2.75 0.43 -21.75
N TYR A 16 2.38 1.70 -21.95
CA TYR A 16 3.32 2.81 -22.16
C TYR A 16 3.35 3.87 -21.05
N ALA A 17 2.46 3.81 -20.05
CA ALA A 17 2.42 4.80 -18.97
C ALA A 17 3.02 4.26 -17.66
N SER A 18 4.03 4.97 -17.14
CA SER A 18 4.64 4.70 -15.83
C SER A 18 3.60 4.73 -14.71
N LEU A 19 3.80 3.98 -13.63
CA LEU A 19 2.95 3.99 -12.43
C LEU A 19 2.74 5.42 -11.89
N ALA A 20 3.77 6.26 -11.94
CA ALA A 20 3.67 7.67 -11.55
C ALA A 20 2.68 8.45 -12.43
N GLU A 21 2.69 8.21 -13.75
CA GLU A 21 1.74 8.83 -14.68
C GLU A 21 0.32 8.35 -14.44
N GLN A 22 0.15 7.04 -14.19
CA GLN A 22 -1.16 6.48 -13.85
C GLN A 22 -1.72 7.07 -12.55
N LEU A 23 -0.89 7.25 -11.52
CA LEU A 23 -1.28 7.90 -10.27
C LEU A 23 -1.67 9.37 -10.49
N ASN A 24 -0.86 10.14 -11.22
CA ASN A 24 -1.18 11.53 -11.57
C ASN A 24 -2.46 11.65 -12.39
N ALA A 25 -2.66 10.79 -13.40
CA ALA A 25 -3.87 10.77 -14.22
C ALA A 25 -5.13 10.48 -13.39
N ARG A 26 -4.99 9.70 -12.32
CA ARG A 26 -6.04 9.45 -11.33
C ARG A 26 -6.09 10.51 -10.22
N GLY A 27 -5.48 11.68 -10.39
CA GLY A 27 -5.57 12.80 -9.45
C GLY A 27 -4.76 12.64 -8.15
N PHE A 28 -3.87 11.65 -8.06
CA PHE A 28 -2.94 11.54 -6.95
C PHE A 28 -1.78 12.50 -7.13
N ASN A 29 -1.39 13.14 -6.04
CA ASN A 29 -0.25 14.04 -5.97
C ASN A 29 0.78 13.45 -4.99
N ARG A 30 2.07 13.68 -5.25
CA ARG A 30 3.12 13.28 -4.31
C ARG A 30 2.91 13.95 -2.95
N TRP A 31 3.11 13.17 -1.89
CA TRP A 31 3.09 13.69 -0.54
C TRP A 31 4.26 14.66 -0.36
N VAL A 32 4.01 15.78 0.31
CA VAL A 32 5.05 16.76 0.65
C VAL A 32 5.17 16.76 2.16
N GLU A 33 6.34 16.35 2.65
CA GLU A 33 6.69 16.34 4.07
C GLU A 33 7.84 17.32 4.28
N GLU A 34 7.60 18.38 5.05
CA GLU A 34 8.60 19.41 5.37
C GLU A 34 9.28 20.03 4.11
N GLY A 35 8.53 20.20 3.03
CA GLY A 35 9.02 20.76 1.77
C GLY A 35 9.76 19.77 0.87
N LYS A 36 9.93 18.50 1.28
CA LYS A 36 10.47 17.42 0.45
C LYS A 36 9.32 16.57 -0.10
N THR A 37 9.35 16.31 -1.41
CA THR A 37 8.39 15.41 -2.05
C THR A 37 8.78 13.96 -1.80
N ALA A 38 7.90 13.20 -1.16
CA ALA A 38 8.03 11.76 -1.03
C ALA A 38 7.66 11.09 -2.37
N SER A 39 8.56 10.29 -2.92
CA SER A 39 8.34 9.51 -4.15
C SER A 39 7.59 8.20 -3.90
N TRP A 40 7.48 7.78 -2.64
CA TRP A 40 6.86 6.53 -2.20
C TRP A 40 5.47 6.70 -1.60
N ARG A 41 5.08 7.94 -1.27
CA ARG A 41 3.80 8.27 -0.66
C ARG A 41 3.05 9.27 -1.54
N TRP A 42 1.81 8.95 -1.85
CA TRP A 42 0.93 9.70 -2.74
C TRP A 42 -0.40 9.94 -2.05
N ARG A 43 -1.05 11.07 -2.35
CA ARG A 43 -2.36 11.40 -1.79
C ARG A 43 -3.32 11.93 -2.82
N ARG A 44 -4.61 11.67 -2.61
CA ARG A 44 -5.72 12.30 -3.33
C ARG A 44 -6.79 12.70 -2.32
N LYS A 45 -7.13 13.99 -2.31
CA LYS A 45 -8.31 14.47 -1.59
C LYS A 45 -9.52 14.23 -2.49
N VAL A 46 -10.40 13.30 -2.10
CA VAL A 46 -11.62 12.97 -2.85
C VAL A 46 -12.70 14.00 -2.57
N ASN A 47 -12.83 14.41 -1.30
CA ASN A 47 -13.69 15.51 -0.86
C ASN A 47 -13.17 16.05 0.49
N ASP A 48 -13.94 16.92 1.14
CA ASP A 48 -13.55 17.55 2.42
C ASP A 48 -13.41 16.58 3.60
N HIS A 49 -13.90 15.34 3.46
CA HIS A 49 -13.88 14.34 4.53
C HIS A 49 -13.09 13.08 4.18
N ILE A 50 -12.72 12.90 2.91
CA ILE A 50 -12.06 11.69 2.41
C ILE A 50 -10.75 12.07 1.74
N GLU A 51 -9.65 11.62 2.35
CA GLU A 51 -8.31 11.61 1.76
C GLU A 51 -7.86 10.15 1.59
N VAL A 52 -7.41 9.81 0.39
CA VAL A 52 -6.82 8.51 0.09
C VAL A 52 -5.32 8.68 0.02
N VAL A 53 -4.60 7.91 0.83
CA VAL A 53 -3.14 7.84 0.83
C VAL A 53 -2.71 6.49 0.27
N VAL A 54 -1.77 6.52 -0.67
CA VAL A 54 -1.13 5.34 -1.24
C VAL A 54 0.33 5.35 -0.83
N GLU A 55 0.75 4.25 -0.20
CA GLU A 55 2.14 4.02 0.19
C GLU A 55 2.68 2.81 -0.59
N LEU A 56 3.80 3.02 -1.28
CA LEU A 56 4.49 1.96 -1.99
C LEU A 56 5.52 1.34 -1.06
N LEU A 57 5.33 0.06 -0.75
CA LEU A 57 6.15 -0.69 0.20
C LEU A 57 6.79 -1.88 -0.52
N ARG A 58 8.00 -2.25 -0.08
CA ARG A 58 8.66 -3.49 -0.53
C ARG A 58 9.38 -4.16 0.63
N ASP A 59 9.67 -5.45 0.47
CA ASP A 59 10.54 -6.14 1.41
C ASP A 59 11.96 -5.58 1.38
N ALA A 60 12.56 -5.46 2.57
CA ALA A 60 13.94 -5.03 2.75
C ALA A 60 14.96 -6.10 2.36
N GLY A 61 14.59 -7.38 2.32
CA GLY A 61 15.53 -8.48 2.14
C GLY A 61 16.65 -8.44 3.17
N ASP A 62 17.89 -8.53 2.69
CA ASP A 62 19.11 -8.39 3.50
C ASP A 62 19.52 -6.92 3.72
N GLU A 63 18.79 -5.96 3.16
CA GLU A 63 19.06 -4.53 3.32
C GLU A 63 18.45 -3.97 4.61
N ALA A 64 18.93 -2.79 5.01
CA ALA A 64 18.37 -2.09 6.16
C ALA A 64 16.95 -1.56 5.83
N PRO A 65 15.93 -1.80 6.69
CA PRO A 65 14.60 -1.24 6.50
C PRO A 65 14.60 0.29 6.64
N GLY A 66 13.52 0.92 6.18
CA GLY A 66 13.36 2.38 6.23
C GLY A 66 14.12 3.12 5.12
N ARG A 67 14.78 2.40 4.22
CA ARG A 67 15.39 2.95 3.01
C ARG A 67 14.36 3.07 1.88
N LEU A 68 14.50 4.13 1.10
CA LEU A 68 13.77 4.31 -0.15
C LEU A 68 14.58 3.70 -1.29
N ILE A 69 13.93 2.85 -2.07
CA ILE A 69 14.52 2.23 -3.26
C ILE A 69 13.71 2.67 -4.46
N ASN A 70 14.37 3.20 -5.48
CA ASN A 70 13.71 3.53 -6.74
C ASN A 70 13.24 2.23 -7.42
N VAL A 71 12.04 2.28 -7.98
CA VAL A 71 11.55 1.16 -8.80
C VAL A 71 12.12 1.37 -10.19
N ASP A 72 12.82 0.37 -10.73
CA ASP A 72 13.48 0.47 -12.01
C ASP A 72 12.48 0.73 -13.14
N GLY A 73 12.80 1.67 -14.03
CA GLY A 73 11.89 2.10 -15.11
C GLY A 73 10.74 2.99 -14.65
N GLU A 74 10.62 3.29 -13.35
CA GLU A 74 9.48 3.98 -12.77
C GLU A 74 9.87 5.27 -12.05
N ARG A 75 8.97 6.27 -12.08
CA ARG A 75 9.17 7.56 -11.38
C ARG A 75 8.62 7.52 -9.95
N VAL A 76 8.73 6.37 -9.31
CA VAL A 76 8.28 6.09 -7.94
C VAL A 76 9.40 5.41 -7.14
N SER A 77 9.32 5.50 -5.81
CA SER A 77 10.18 4.72 -4.93
C SER A 77 9.31 3.87 -4.01
N ALA A 78 9.88 2.83 -3.42
CA ALA A 78 9.24 2.02 -2.40
C ALA A 78 10.00 2.13 -1.07
N LEU A 79 9.28 2.21 0.04
CA LEU A 79 9.85 2.13 1.37
C LEU A 79 10.10 0.66 1.74
N THR A 80 11.32 0.36 2.15
CA THR A 80 11.68 -0.99 2.61
C THR A 80 11.13 -1.27 4.00
N ILE A 81 10.43 -2.39 4.13
CA ILE A 81 9.90 -2.90 5.39
C ILE A 81 10.41 -4.32 5.62
N LYS A 82 10.72 -4.66 6.87
CA LYS A 82 11.24 -6.00 7.20
C LYS A 82 10.17 -7.06 7.00
N HIS A 83 10.57 -8.19 6.44
CA HIS A 83 9.78 -9.44 6.38
C HIS A 83 8.45 -9.33 5.62
N ALA A 84 8.24 -8.27 4.85
CA ALA A 84 7.08 -8.13 3.98
C ALA A 84 7.02 -9.20 2.89
N ARG A 85 8.14 -9.89 2.60
CA ARG A 85 8.13 -11.00 1.65
C ARG A 85 7.16 -12.12 2.03
N ILE A 86 6.78 -12.23 3.32
CA ILE A 86 5.83 -13.24 3.81
C ILE A 86 4.49 -13.21 3.06
N VAL A 87 4.04 -12.03 2.60
CA VAL A 87 2.75 -11.90 1.90
C VAL A 87 2.78 -12.39 0.44
N HIS A 88 3.96 -12.74 -0.09
CA HIS A 88 4.05 -13.37 -1.41
C HIS A 88 3.57 -14.82 -1.37
N ASP A 89 3.77 -15.50 -0.25
CA ASP A 89 3.38 -16.90 -0.08
C ASP A 89 2.10 -17.02 0.75
N TRP A 90 1.89 -16.13 1.72
CA TRP A 90 0.82 -16.20 2.72
C TRP A 90 -0.20 -15.08 2.46
N TYR A 91 -1.03 -15.31 1.44
CA TYR A 91 -2.07 -14.39 1.02
C TYR A 91 -3.39 -15.13 0.75
N GLN A 92 -4.46 -14.34 0.71
CA GLN A 92 -5.74 -14.75 0.18
C GLN A 92 -6.15 -13.82 -0.95
N GLU A 93 -7.01 -14.33 -1.83
CA GLU A 93 -7.60 -13.56 -2.93
C GLU A 93 -9.09 -13.39 -2.67
N ARG A 94 -9.60 -12.20 -3.01
CA ARG A 94 -11.03 -11.94 -2.98
C ARG A 94 -11.40 -11.02 -4.13
N GLU A 95 -12.46 -11.39 -4.84
CA GLU A 95 -13.10 -10.49 -5.80
C GLU A 95 -13.80 -9.37 -5.04
N ILE A 96 -13.48 -8.13 -5.38
CA ILE A 96 -14.05 -6.93 -4.79
C ILE A 96 -14.70 -6.11 -5.90
N ALA A 97 -16.00 -5.88 -5.77
CA ALA A 97 -16.74 -4.92 -6.56
C ALA A 97 -16.81 -3.59 -5.81
N ALA A 98 -16.19 -2.54 -6.36
CA ALA A 98 -16.15 -1.22 -5.75
C ALA A 98 -16.52 -0.13 -6.76
N ARG A 99 -17.19 0.92 -6.28
CA ARG A 99 -17.39 2.12 -7.10
C ARG A 99 -16.08 2.90 -7.16
N LEU A 100 -15.68 3.26 -8.36
CA LEU A 100 -14.53 4.12 -8.58
C LEU A 100 -14.80 5.52 -8.02
N LEU A 101 -13.72 6.21 -7.70
CA LEU A 101 -13.78 7.60 -7.28
C LEU A 101 -14.41 8.47 -8.38
N ASP A 102 -14.98 9.61 -7.99
CA ASP A 102 -15.59 10.61 -8.88
C ASP A 102 -16.72 10.11 -9.79
N GLY A 103 -17.28 8.93 -9.51
CA GLY A 103 -18.40 8.39 -10.27
C GLY A 103 -17.99 7.67 -11.55
N ASP A 104 -16.72 7.28 -11.69
CA ASP A 104 -16.16 6.56 -12.84
C ASP A 104 -16.71 5.12 -13.02
N GLY A 105 -17.82 4.79 -12.38
CA GLY A 105 -18.51 3.50 -12.51
C GLY A 105 -18.13 2.47 -11.45
N LEU A 106 -18.40 1.20 -11.77
CA LEU A 106 -18.11 0.04 -10.93
C LEU A 106 -16.89 -0.69 -11.49
N SER A 107 -15.88 -0.93 -10.66
CA SER A 107 -14.76 -1.83 -10.96
C SER A 107 -14.94 -3.14 -10.20
N VAL A 108 -14.57 -4.24 -10.83
CA VAL A 108 -14.54 -5.56 -10.20
C VAL A 108 -13.14 -6.11 -10.41
N ASP A 109 -12.41 -6.28 -9.33
CA ASP A 109 -11.01 -6.69 -9.36
C ASP A 109 -10.75 -7.79 -8.32
N ILE A 110 -9.84 -8.70 -8.66
CA ILE A 110 -9.30 -9.68 -7.71
C ILE A 110 -8.19 -9.00 -6.91
N VAL A 111 -8.39 -8.95 -5.60
CA VAL A 111 -7.45 -8.30 -4.69
C VAL A 111 -6.74 -9.36 -3.85
N ARG A 112 -5.40 -9.34 -3.89
CA ARG A 112 -4.54 -10.13 -3.00
C ARG A 112 -4.29 -9.36 -1.71
N TYR A 113 -4.54 -10.00 -0.57
CA TYR A 113 -4.31 -9.44 0.75
C TYR A 113 -3.60 -10.45 1.66
N ALA A 114 -2.81 -9.95 2.61
CA ALA A 114 -2.13 -10.78 3.60
C ALA A 114 -3.15 -11.63 4.37
N ASP A 115 -2.91 -12.93 4.48
CA ASP A 115 -3.75 -13.79 5.29
C ASP A 115 -3.61 -13.47 6.80
N VAL A 116 -4.43 -14.11 7.64
CA VAL A 116 -4.45 -13.80 9.07
C VAL A 116 -3.07 -14.04 9.72
N PRO A 117 -2.38 -15.18 9.53
CA PRO A 117 -1.03 -15.37 10.05
C PRO A 117 -0.03 -14.31 9.59
N ALA A 118 0.04 -14.00 8.29
CA ALA A 118 0.94 -12.99 7.75
C ALA A 118 0.64 -11.60 8.33
N PHE A 119 -0.64 -11.23 8.41
CA PHE A 119 -1.07 -9.96 9.00
C PHE A 119 -0.64 -9.84 10.46
N VAL A 120 -0.90 -10.88 11.28
CA VAL A 120 -0.52 -10.89 12.71
C VAL A 120 1.00 -10.77 12.87
N ILE A 121 1.79 -11.50 12.09
CA ILE A 121 3.26 -11.42 12.13
C ILE A 121 3.74 -10.00 11.78
N LEU A 122 3.24 -9.42 10.70
CA LEU A 122 3.64 -8.08 10.27
C LEU A 122 3.25 -7.01 11.29
N LYS A 123 2.07 -7.13 11.90
CA LYS A 123 1.62 -6.20 12.95
C LYS A 123 2.39 -6.38 14.24
N ALA A 124 2.76 -7.61 14.62
CA ALA A 124 3.63 -7.86 15.77
C ALA A 124 5.03 -7.24 15.58
N LEU A 125 5.62 -7.42 14.39
CA LEU A 125 6.90 -6.79 14.02
C LEU A 125 6.83 -5.27 14.03
N ALA A 126 5.74 -4.70 13.50
CA ALA A 126 5.52 -3.26 13.50
C ALA A 126 5.34 -2.69 14.92
N LEU A 127 4.62 -3.42 15.79
CA LEU A 127 4.43 -3.06 17.18
C LEU A 127 5.76 -3.11 17.95
N ASP A 128 6.56 -4.16 17.77
CA ASP A 128 7.87 -4.29 18.41
C ASP A 128 8.79 -3.11 18.05
N GLN A 129 8.78 -2.69 16.78
CA GLN A 129 9.65 -1.61 16.29
C GLN A 129 9.18 -0.20 16.66
N ARG A 130 7.88 0.09 16.57
CA ARG A 130 7.36 1.46 16.69
C ARG A 130 6.58 1.71 17.97
N GLN A 131 6.08 0.67 18.62
CA GLN A 131 5.22 0.73 19.81
C GLN A 131 3.98 1.62 19.62
N GLU A 132 3.46 1.68 18.40
CA GLU A 132 2.30 2.48 18.04
C GLU A 132 1.00 1.83 18.53
N ARG A 133 0.13 2.62 19.18
CA ARG A 133 -1.15 2.14 19.73
C ARG A 133 -2.05 1.48 18.67
N LYS A 134 -1.93 1.91 17.41
CA LYS A 134 -2.72 1.34 16.32
C LYS A 134 -2.36 -0.12 16.02
N ASP A 135 -1.08 -0.49 16.09
CA ASP A 135 -0.65 -1.85 15.77
C ASP A 135 -1.12 -2.84 16.86
N ALA A 136 -1.13 -2.41 18.13
CA ALA A 136 -1.72 -3.18 19.23
C ALA A 136 -3.25 -3.35 19.05
N ALA A 137 -3.95 -2.30 18.64
CA ALA A 137 -5.39 -2.37 18.38
C ALA A 137 -5.72 -3.35 17.24
N ASP A 138 -4.94 -3.33 16.17
CA ASP A 138 -5.09 -4.26 15.04
C ASP A 138 -4.89 -5.72 15.47
N LEU A 139 -3.86 -6.00 16.29
CA LEU A 139 -3.62 -7.35 16.84
C LEU A 139 -4.77 -7.83 17.72
N ILE A 140 -5.26 -6.98 18.63
CA ILE A 140 -6.42 -7.32 19.49
C ILE A 140 -7.65 -7.61 18.63
N HIS A 141 -7.89 -6.79 17.60
CA HIS A 141 -9.05 -6.96 16.73
C HIS A 141 -9.04 -8.30 15.99
N VAL A 142 -7.88 -8.75 15.54
CA VAL A 142 -7.74 -9.98 14.75
C VAL A 142 -7.62 -11.23 15.63
N CYS A 143 -6.93 -11.14 16.78
CA CYS A 143 -6.66 -12.31 17.63
C CYS A 143 -7.75 -12.58 18.68
N CYS A 144 -8.49 -11.56 19.12
CA CYS A 144 -9.44 -11.67 20.24
C CYS A 144 -10.90 -11.62 19.78
N ARG A 145 -11.17 -11.83 18.49
CA ARG A 145 -12.51 -11.76 17.90
C ARG A 145 -12.78 -12.99 17.05
#